data_AF-A0A0X8X9K9-F1
#
_entry.id   AF-A0A0X8X9K9-F1
#
_cell.length_a   1.000
_cell.length_b   1.000
_cell.length_c   1.000
_cell.angle_alpha   90.00
_cell.angle_beta   90.00
_cell.angle_gamma   90.00
#
_symmetry.space_group_name_H-M   'P 1'
#
loop_
_entity.id
_entity.type
_entity.pdbx_description
1 polymer ?
#
loop_
_entity_poly.entity_id
_entity_poly.type
_entity_poly.pdbx_seq_one_letter_code
_entity_poly.pdbx_strand_id
1 'polypeptide(L)'
;MDNTTTSVKIDPELRSRIQRVAELTQRSAHSVMVEALEREVSREESLHNFIQEAAKADQAIDEGGEVYQIEDVHRWLRQLAAGDKSDRPDPWRR
;
A
#
# COMPACT_ATOMS: atom_id res chain seq x y z
N MET A 1 19.80 -4.02 16.14
CA MET A 1 18.37 -4.41 16.08
C MET A 1 18.25 -5.71 16.82
N ASP A 2 17.47 -5.73 17.89
CA ASP A 2 17.37 -6.89 18.77
C ASP A 2 16.40 -7.90 18.14
N ASN A 3 16.91 -9.04 17.68
CA ASN A 3 16.09 -10.06 17.06
C ASN A 3 15.43 -10.92 18.14
N THR A 4 14.18 -10.61 18.48
CA THR A 4 13.43 -11.34 19.49
C THR A 4 12.70 -12.52 18.84
N THR A 5 12.92 -13.73 19.36
CA THR A 5 12.16 -14.91 18.93
C THR A 5 10.74 -14.85 19.47
N THR A 6 9.75 -14.76 18.57
CA THR A 6 8.33 -14.87 18.90
C THR A 6 7.78 -16.21 18.43
N SER A 7 7.04 -16.91 19.30
CA SER A 7 6.36 -18.16 18.93
C SER A 7 4.97 -17.86 18.37
N VAL A 8 4.74 -18.19 17.09
CA VAL A 8 3.46 -18.01 16.41
C VAL A 8 2.78 -19.37 16.24
N LYS A 9 1.52 -19.47 16.66
CA LYS A 9 0.71 -20.67 16.41
C LYS A 9 0.28 -20.69 14.94
N ILE A 10 0.65 -21.75 14.24
CA ILE A 10 0.32 -21.97 12.84
C ILE A 10 -0.37 -23.32 12.72
N ASP A 11 -1.53 -23.32 12.08
CA ASP A 11 -2.28 -24.54 11.80
C ASP A 11 -1.42 -25.54 10.97
N PRO A 12 -1.50 -26.87 11.23
CA PRO A 12 -0.71 -27.86 10.51
C PRO A 12 -0.90 -27.86 8.99
N GLU A 13 -2.11 -27.54 8.51
CA GLU A 13 -2.40 -27.43 7.08
C GLU A 13 -1.65 -26.25 6.46
N LEU A 14 -1.71 -25.08 7.12
CA LEU A 14 -0.99 -23.89 6.67
C LEU A 14 0.52 -24.12 6.69
N ARG A 15 1.05 -24.77 7.72
CA ARG A 15 2.47 -25.15 7.79
C ARG A 15 2.88 -26.01 6.60
N SER A 16 2.05 -27.00 6.24
CA SER A 16 2.31 -27.89 5.09
C SER A 16 2.31 -27.13 3.76
N ARG A 17 1.40 -26.15 3.61
CA ARG A 17 1.35 -25.27 2.44
C ARG A 17 2.59 -24.36 2.34
N ILE A 18 3.02 -23.77 3.45
CA ILE A 18 4.24 -22.95 3.52
C ILE A 18 5.46 -23.79 3.11
N GLN A 19 5.57 -25.01 3.62
CA GLN A 19 6.67 -25.91 3.26
C GLN A 19 6.70 -26.21 1.76
N ARG A 20 5.54 -26.48 1.15
CA ARG A 20 5.43 -26.69 -0.30
C ARG A 20 5.86 -25.45 -1.09
N VAL A 21 5.45 -24.25 -0.67
CA VAL A 21 5.88 -23.00 -1.31
C VAL A 21 7.38 -22.79 -1.16
N ALA A 22 7.95 -23.10 0.00
CA ALA A 22 9.38 -23.02 0.26
C ALA A 22 10.16 -23.94 -0.71
N GLU A 23 9.71 -25.18 -0.89
CA GLU A 23 10.29 -26.14 -1.84
C GLU A 23 10.20 -25.66 -3.29
N LEU A 24 9.02 -25.21 -3.72
CA LEU A 24 8.79 -24.70 -5.08
C LEU A 24 9.64 -23.48 -5.41
N THR A 25 9.91 -22.64 -4.40
CA THR A 25 10.68 -21.39 -4.54
C THR A 25 12.16 -21.55 -4.20
N GLN A 26 12.60 -22.75 -3.77
CA GLN A 26 13.96 -23.03 -3.29
C GLN A 26 14.41 -22.13 -2.13
N ARG A 27 13.50 -21.85 -1.19
CA ARG A 27 13.74 -21.01 -0.01
C ARG A 27 13.51 -21.79 1.28
N SER A 28 13.93 -21.22 2.41
CA SER A 28 13.55 -21.77 3.71
C SER A 28 12.10 -21.40 4.05
N ALA A 29 11.40 -22.28 4.75
CA ALA A 29 10.06 -21.99 5.27
C ALA A 29 10.05 -20.74 6.17
N HIS A 30 11.15 -20.50 6.92
CA HIS A 30 11.30 -19.31 7.74
C HIS A 30 11.31 -18.01 6.91
N SER A 31 12.12 -17.92 5.84
CA SER A 31 12.14 -16.74 4.96
C SER A 31 10.78 -16.53 4.29
N VAL A 32 10.10 -17.60 3.88
CA VAL A 32 8.74 -17.51 3.33
C VAL A 32 7.77 -16.90 4.34
N MET A 33 7.83 -17.32 5.61
CA MET A 33 6.97 -16.77 6.67
C MET A 33 7.28 -15.30 6.96
N VAL A 34 8.55 -14.95 7.12
CA VAL A 34 8.95 -13.57 7.45
C VAL A 34 8.52 -12.62 6.34
N GLU A 35 8.83 -12.94 5.09
CA GLU A 35 8.44 -12.10 3.95
C GLU A 35 6.93 -12.00 3.77
N ALA A 36 6.18 -13.07 4.08
CA ALA A 36 4.72 -13.02 4.03
C ALA A 36 4.16 -12.06 5.09
N LEU A 37 4.72 -12.07 6.30
CA LEU A 37 4.34 -11.16 7.37
C LEU A 37 4.71 -9.71 7.02
N GLU A 38 5.90 -9.47 6.50
CA GLU A 38 6.34 -8.13 6.05
C GLU A 38 5.39 -7.58 4.98
N ARG A 39 5.04 -8.39 3.97
CA ARG A 39 4.10 -7.98 2.92
C ARG A 39 2.73 -7.62 3.48
N GLU A 40 2.21 -8.41 4.43
CA GLU A 40 0.90 -8.14 5.00
C GLU A 40 0.90 -6.90 5.90
N VAL A 41 1.93 -6.73 6.73
CA VAL A 41 2.08 -5.51 7.56
C VAL A 41 2.19 -4.28 6.68
N SER A 42 3.06 -4.28 5.67
CA SER A 42 3.19 -3.15 4.75
C SER A 42 1.90 -2.86 3.99
N ARG A 43 1.14 -3.89 3.61
CA ARG A 43 -0.17 -3.74 2.96
C ARG A 43 -1.18 -3.07 3.88
N GLU A 44 -1.29 -3.54 5.12
CA GLU A 44 -2.23 -2.99 6.10
C GLU A 44 -1.88 -1.56 6.53
N GLU A 45 -0.58 -1.27 6.70
CA GLU A 45 -0.10 0.09 6.96
C GLU A 45 -0.41 1.03 5.78
N SER A 46 -0.15 0.60 4.55
CA SER A 46 -0.44 1.39 3.36
C SER A 46 -1.94 1.66 3.20
N LEU A 47 -2.78 0.66 3.48
CA LEU A 47 -4.24 0.81 3.44
C LEU A 47 -4.73 1.77 4.51
N HIS A 48 -4.24 1.65 5.74
CA HIS A 48 -4.59 2.57 6.82
C HIS A 48 -4.19 4.01 6.51
N ASN A 49 -2.97 4.21 6.00
CA ASN A 49 -2.50 5.54 5.60
C ASN A 49 -3.38 6.11 4.49
N PHE A 50 -3.70 5.33 3.47
CA PHE A 50 -4.59 5.75 2.38
C PHE A 50 -5.98 6.17 2.89
N ILE A 51 -6.58 5.40 3.80
CA ILE A 51 -7.88 5.73 4.40
C ILE A 51 -7.79 7.04 5.21
N GLN A 52 -6.72 7.21 6.00
CA GLN A 52 -6.52 8.44 6.77
C GLN A 52 -6.31 9.66 5.88
N GLU A 53 -5.57 9.52 4.78
CA GLU A 53 -5.40 10.58 3.78
C GLU A 53 -6.71 10.94 3.10
N ALA A 54 -7.52 9.94 2.72
CA ALA A 54 -8.83 10.16 2.14
C ALA A 54 -9.78 10.88 3.11
N ALA A 55 -9.81 10.48 4.38
CA ALA A 55 -10.63 11.14 5.40
C ALA A 55 -10.21 12.59 5.65
N LYS A 56 -8.90 12.88 5.64
CA LYS A 56 -8.39 14.26 5.74
C LYS A 56 -8.75 15.09 4.52
N ALA A 57 -8.68 14.50 3.32
CA ALA A 57 -9.07 15.18 2.09
C ALA A 57 -10.57 15.50 2.10
N ASP A 58 -11.42 14.56 2.54
CA ASP A 58 -12.87 14.76 2.69
C ASP A 58 -13.19 15.92 3.65
N GLN A 59 -12.57 15.93 4.84
CA GLN A 59 -12.70 17.03 5.79
C GLN A 59 -12.23 18.37 5.18
N ALA A 60 -11.11 18.37 4.45
CA ALA A 60 -10.62 19.58 3.80
C ALA A 60 -11.63 20.11 2.77
N ILE A 61 -12.32 19.24 2.03
CA ILE A 61 -13.39 19.66 1.09
C ILE A 61 -14.54 20.34 1.83
N ASP A 62 -15.00 19.76 2.94
CA ASP A 62 -16.06 20.34 3.78
C ASP A 62 -15.66 21.71 4.37
N GLU A 63 -14.37 21.89 4.67
CA GLU A 63 -13.80 23.15 5.15
C GLU A 63 -13.56 24.20 4.05
N GLY A 64 -13.92 23.90 2.80
CA GLY A 64 -13.72 24.80 1.65
C GLY A 64 -12.34 24.69 1.02
N GLY A 65 -11.70 23.53 1.12
CA GLY A 65 -10.45 23.23 0.47
C GLY A 65 -10.57 23.16 -1.06
N GLU A 66 -9.43 23.26 -1.73
CA GLU A 66 -9.36 23.18 -3.19
C GLU A 66 -9.81 21.81 -3.71
N VAL A 67 -10.75 21.82 -4.66
CA VAL A 67 -11.15 20.63 -5.42
C VAL A 67 -10.84 20.82 -6.89
N TYR A 68 -10.53 19.73 -7.58
CA TYR A 68 -10.08 19.72 -8.97
C TYR A 68 -11.05 18.92 -9.83
N GLN A 69 -11.22 19.29 -11.11
CA GLN A 69 -11.96 18.45 -12.05
C GLN A 69 -11.18 17.16 -12.31
N ILE A 70 -11.89 16.03 -12.29
CA ILE A 70 -11.26 14.71 -12.42
C ILE A 70 -10.60 14.53 -13.78
N GLU A 71 -11.17 15.12 -14.84
CA GLU A 71 -10.62 15.07 -16.20
C GLU A 71 -9.27 15.76 -16.32
N ASP A 72 -9.11 16.91 -15.63
CA ASP A 72 -7.88 17.69 -15.65
C ASP A 72 -6.78 17.00 -14.83
N VAL A 73 -7.14 16.41 -13.68
CA VAL A 73 -6.24 15.56 -12.90
C VAL A 73 -5.80 14.34 -13.71
N HIS A 74 -6.72 13.64 -14.38
CA HIS A 74 -6.37 12.50 -15.22
C HIS A 74 -5.48 12.87 -16.40
N ARG A 75 -5.70 14.03 -17.03
CA ARG A 75 -4.85 14.54 -18.11
C ARG A 75 -3.43 14.78 -17.58
N TRP A 76 -3.32 15.47 -16.45
CA TRP A 76 -2.05 15.76 -15.79
C TRP A 76 -1.30 14.48 -15.38
N LEU A 77 -1.98 13.51 -14.76
CA LEU A 77 -1.36 12.24 -14.37
C LEU A 77 -0.81 11.45 -15.56
N ARG A 78 -1.50 11.46 -16.72
CA ARG A 78 -1.00 10.81 -17.94
C ARG A 78 0.27 11.46 -18.48
N GLN A 79 0.34 12.79 -18.46
CA GLN A 79 1.54 13.53 -18.87
C GLN A 79 2.72 13.23 -17.94
N LEU A 80 2.47 13.26 -16.63
CA LEU A 80 3.47 12.92 -15.62
C LEU A 80 4.02 11.49 -15.81
N ALA A 81 3.12 10.52 -16.07
CA ALA A 81 3.51 9.13 -16.33
C ALA A 81 4.32 8.96 -17.63
N ALA A 82 4.16 9.85 -18.61
CA ALA A 82 4.95 9.90 -19.83
C ALA A 82 6.33 10.57 -19.63
N GLY A 83 6.60 11.13 -18.44
CA GLY A 83 7.82 11.86 -18.13
C GLY A 83 7.80 13.33 -18.56
N ASP A 84 6.65 13.84 -18.98
CA ASP A 84 6.49 15.25 -19.32
C ASP A 84 6.44 16.11 -18.04
N LYS A 85 7.08 17.27 -18.10
CA LYS A 85 6.92 18.29 -17.04
C LYS A 85 5.61 19.03 -17.27
N SER A 86 4.56 18.62 -16.57
CA SER A 86 3.25 19.26 -16.59
C SER A 86 2.93 19.91 -15.25
N ASP A 87 2.50 21.17 -15.30
CA ASP A 87 2.01 21.89 -14.12
C ASP A 87 0.72 21.25 -13.59
N ARG A 88 0.50 21.38 -12.27
CA ARG A 88 -0.71 20.88 -11.62
C ARG A 88 -1.95 21.57 -12.21
N PRO A 89 -3.08 20.87 -12.39
CA PRO A 89 -4.31 21.49 -12.85
C PRO A 89 -4.81 22.57 -11.88
N ASP A 90 -5.54 23.56 -12.42
CA ASP A 90 -6.20 24.58 -11.61
C ASP A 90 -7.36 23.99 -10.79
N PRO A 91 -7.58 24.47 -9.55
CA PRO A 91 -8.74 24.06 -8.77
C PRO A 91 -10.02 24.60 -9.40
N TRP A 92 -11.04 23.74 -9.48
CA TRP A 92 -12.39 24.09 -9.92
C TRP A 92 -13.13 24.94 -8.90
N ARG A 93 -12.96 24.62 -7.61
CA ARG A 93 -13.57 25.37 -6.51
C ARG A 93 -12.55 25.57 -5.39
N ARG A 94 -12.62 26.76 -4.80
CA ARG A 94 -11.92 27.23 -3.61
C ARG A 94 -12.94 27.51 -2.51
#